data_AF-A0A0G1JPD9-F1
#
_entry.id   AF-A0A0G1JPD9-F1
#
_cell.length_a   1.000
_cell.length_b   1.000
_cell.length_c   1.000
_cell.angle_alpha   90.00
_cell.angle_beta   90.00
_cell.angle_gamma   90.00
#
_symmetry.space_group_name_H-M   'P 1'
#
loop_
_entity.id
_entity.type
_entity.pdbx_description
1 polymer ?
#
loop_
_entity_poly.entity_id
_entity_poly.type
_entity_poly.pdbx_seq_one_letter_code
_entity_poly.pdbx_strand_id
1 'polypeptide(L)'
;MENEKLVYLLSPVRQVTPNQAREIAEHAEKLNNEGVRLFNPVEDAPQDDETGFNIVMAELSFLHRAAREGGRVDILWNAGGTPSEGSRVDLGMILALELDFNLVNTFNEETPTGPQMGLQIIKEAMAKNLANSPHLREVVFTLEEIRRSSEVIIDWDIEMTGIDQEWQRIYLGLVLGCMAQMPNLKIKLGKLYGIDPVDKKSYIKVIKEIEKNGGVSSV
;
A
#
# COMPACT_ATOMS: atom_id res chain seq x y z
N MET A 1 8.61 -5.39 -26.27
CA MET A 1 8.51 -4.74 -24.94
C MET A 1 7.57 -3.55 -25.07
N GLU A 2 6.28 -3.80 -25.34
CA GLU A 2 5.26 -2.76 -25.61
C GLU A 2 4.25 -2.58 -24.45
N ASN A 3 4.41 -3.33 -23.35
CA ASN A 3 3.34 -3.51 -22.36
C ASN A 3 3.47 -2.73 -21.06
N GLU A 4 4.59 -2.09 -20.75
CA GLU A 4 4.73 -1.39 -19.46
C GLU A 4 4.24 0.06 -19.53
N LYS A 5 2.99 0.26 -19.95
CA LYS A 5 2.42 1.62 -20.05
C LYS A 5 1.98 2.20 -18.72
N LEU A 6 1.82 1.39 -17.67
CA LEU A 6 1.37 1.82 -16.35
C LEU A 6 2.40 1.41 -15.29
N VAL A 7 2.95 2.40 -14.59
CA VAL A 7 3.87 2.18 -13.47
C VAL A 7 3.33 2.92 -12.26
N TYR A 8 3.11 2.20 -11.16
CA TYR A 8 2.86 2.81 -9.85
C TYR A 8 4.19 2.99 -9.12
N LEU A 9 4.45 4.19 -8.59
CA LEU A 9 5.65 4.46 -7.81
C LEU A 9 5.35 4.39 -6.31
N LEU A 10 5.69 3.27 -5.67
CA LEU A 10 5.58 3.14 -4.23
C LEU A 10 6.82 3.77 -3.57
N SER A 11 6.62 4.90 -2.90
CA SER A 11 7.68 5.60 -2.18
C SER A 11 7.13 6.39 -0.97
N PRO A 12 7.96 6.71 0.04
CA PRO A 12 7.56 7.62 1.08
C PRO A 12 7.34 9.04 0.51
N VAL A 13 6.19 9.66 0.82
CA VAL A 13 5.89 11.04 0.41
C VAL A 13 6.22 12.04 1.52
N ARG A 14 5.94 11.68 2.77
CA ARG A 14 6.11 12.55 3.94
C ARG A 14 7.39 12.20 4.67
N GLN A 15 8.00 13.21 5.31
CA GLN A 15 9.18 13.06 6.17
C GLN A 15 10.38 12.43 5.46
N VAL A 16 10.50 12.67 4.14
CA VAL A 16 11.67 12.33 3.35
C VAL A 16 12.77 13.36 3.51
N THR A 17 14.01 12.89 3.54
CA THR A 17 15.19 13.76 3.45
C THR A 17 15.33 14.35 2.03
N PRO A 18 16.07 15.46 1.86
CA PRO A 18 16.32 16.03 0.52
C PRO A 18 16.95 15.03 -0.47
N ASN A 19 17.82 14.14 0.01
CA ASN A 19 18.44 13.12 -0.83
C ASN A 19 17.42 12.07 -1.30
N GLN A 20 16.57 11.56 -0.39
CA GLN A 20 15.50 10.64 -0.74
C GLN A 20 14.51 11.27 -1.72
N ALA A 21 14.10 12.52 -1.47
CA ALA A 21 13.20 13.26 -2.36
C ALA A 21 13.80 13.43 -3.76
N ARG A 22 15.11 13.72 -3.85
CA ARG A 22 15.83 13.80 -5.12
C ARG A 22 15.84 12.46 -5.85
N GLU A 23 16.15 11.36 -5.17
CA GLU A 23 16.18 10.03 -5.81
C GLU A 23 14.79 9.56 -6.29
N ILE A 24 13.74 9.85 -5.51
CA ILE A 24 12.35 9.59 -5.91
C ILE A 24 12.00 10.41 -7.17
N ALA A 25 12.35 11.71 -7.18
CA ALA A 25 12.09 12.59 -8.32
C ALA A 25 12.88 12.17 -9.58
N GLU A 26 14.15 11.80 -9.43
CA GLU A 26 14.99 11.32 -10.54
C GLU A 26 14.43 10.03 -11.16
N HIS A 27 13.94 9.10 -10.34
CA HIS A 27 13.29 7.88 -10.84
C HIS A 27 11.97 8.18 -11.55
N ALA A 28 11.14 9.06 -10.97
CA ALA A 28 9.89 9.51 -11.60
C ALA A 28 10.14 10.21 -12.95
N GLU A 29 11.12 11.10 -13.03
CA GLU A 29 11.49 11.80 -14.27
C GLU A 29 11.98 10.81 -15.34
N LYS A 30 12.81 9.83 -14.96
CA LYS A 30 13.25 8.77 -15.86
C LYS A 30 12.06 8.01 -16.45
N LEU A 31 11.11 7.58 -15.61
CA LEU A 31 9.90 6.88 -16.05
C LEU A 31 9.07 7.74 -17.01
N ASN A 32 8.86 9.02 -16.69
CA ASN A 32 8.14 9.95 -17.57
C ASN A 32 8.82 10.10 -18.94
N ASN A 33 10.15 10.16 -18.98
CA ASN A 33 10.93 10.25 -20.22
C ASN A 33 10.88 8.96 -21.07
N GLU A 34 10.63 7.81 -20.45
CA GLU A 34 10.39 6.53 -21.13
C GLU A 34 8.97 6.43 -21.73
N GLY A 35 8.12 7.44 -21.49
CA GLY A 35 6.75 7.50 -22.01
C GLY A 35 5.77 6.61 -21.26
N VAL A 36 6.12 6.16 -20.04
CA VAL A 36 5.18 5.41 -19.20
C VAL A 36 4.17 6.37 -18.56
N ARG A 37 2.96 5.90 -18.33
CA ARG A 37 1.99 6.60 -17.48
C ARG A 37 2.27 6.23 -16.03
N LEU A 38 2.97 7.13 -15.37
CA LEU A 38 3.24 7.09 -13.94
C LEU A 38 1.99 7.48 -13.16
N PHE A 39 1.70 6.78 -12.07
CA PHE A 39 0.87 7.34 -11.01
C PHE A 39 1.78 7.84 -9.90
N ASN A 40 1.76 9.15 -9.69
CA ASN A 40 2.45 9.82 -8.61
C ASN A 40 1.38 10.31 -7.61
N PRO A 41 1.25 9.66 -6.44
CA PRO A 41 0.23 10.03 -5.46
C PRO A 41 0.24 11.53 -5.09
N VAL A 42 1.40 12.19 -5.16
CA VAL A 42 1.53 13.62 -4.87
C VAL A 42 0.79 14.49 -5.89
N GLU A 43 0.78 14.08 -7.16
CA GLU A 43 0.25 14.84 -8.30
C GLU A 43 -1.15 14.38 -8.70
N ASP A 44 -1.42 13.08 -8.60
CA ASP A 44 -2.61 12.44 -9.16
C ASP A 44 -3.75 12.23 -8.15
N ALA A 45 -3.49 12.38 -6.85
CA ALA A 45 -4.48 12.18 -5.80
C ALA A 45 -4.96 13.51 -5.19
N PRO A 46 -6.23 13.60 -4.74
CA PRO A 46 -6.78 14.82 -4.12
C PRO A 46 -6.15 15.08 -2.76
N GLN A 47 -5.03 15.82 -2.74
CA GLN A 47 -4.25 16.10 -1.54
C GLN A 47 -4.97 17.04 -0.55
N ASP A 48 -6.09 17.64 -0.93
CA ASP A 48 -6.99 18.42 -0.08
C ASP A 48 -8.05 17.57 0.64
N ASP A 49 -8.18 16.28 0.32
CA ASP A 49 -9.14 15.38 0.98
C ASP A 49 -8.89 15.27 2.49
N GLU A 50 -9.82 15.77 3.30
CA GLU A 50 -9.72 15.80 4.77
C GLU A 50 -9.66 14.42 5.42
N THR A 51 -10.16 13.39 4.73
CA THR A 51 -10.24 12.02 5.26
C THR A 51 -9.05 11.16 4.85
N GLY A 52 -8.57 11.32 3.62
CA GLY A 52 -7.64 10.41 2.95
C GLY A 52 -8.36 9.31 2.15
N PHE A 53 -9.68 9.21 2.21
CA PHE A 53 -10.47 8.22 1.48
C PHE A 53 -10.29 8.33 -0.03
N ASN A 54 -10.40 9.54 -0.59
CA ASN A 54 -10.30 9.75 -2.03
C ASN A 54 -8.88 9.50 -2.55
N ILE A 55 -7.87 9.71 -1.70
CA ILE A 55 -6.48 9.35 -2.01
C ILE A 55 -6.35 7.84 -2.15
N VAL A 56 -6.79 7.09 -1.13
CA VAL A 56 -6.72 5.62 -1.13
C VAL A 56 -7.54 5.02 -2.28
N MET A 57 -8.70 5.59 -2.60
CA MET A 57 -9.51 5.13 -3.74
C MET A 57 -8.84 5.41 -5.09
N ALA A 58 -8.14 6.55 -5.24
CA ALA A 58 -7.39 6.85 -6.46
C ALA A 58 -6.21 5.88 -6.65
N GLU A 59 -5.45 5.60 -5.58
CA GLU A 59 -4.37 4.62 -5.54
C GLU A 59 -4.89 3.21 -5.90
N LEU A 60 -5.95 2.76 -5.23
CA LEU A 60 -6.59 1.46 -5.49
C LEU A 60 -7.10 1.34 -6.93
N SER A 61 -7.71 2.40 -7.46
CA SER A 61 -8.20 2.44 -8.84
C SER A 61 -7.07 2.30 -9.86
N PHE A 62 -5.97 3.04 -9.65
CA PHE A 62 -4.81 2.92 -10.52
C PHE A 62 -4.18 1.52 -10.44
N LEU A 63 -3.95 1.00 -9.24
CA LEU A 63 -3.36 -0.33 -9.04
C LEU A 63 -4.23 -1.43 -9.67
N HIS A 64 -5.56 -1.36 -9.48
CA HIS A 64 -6.48 -2.32 -10.10
C HIS A 64 -6.44 -2.26 -11.62
N ARG A 65 -6.37 -1.04 -12.20
CA ARG A 65 -6.19 -0.85 -13.64
C ARG A 65 -4.84 -1.40 -14.12
N ALA A 66 -3.76 -1.11 -13.41
CA ALA A 66 -2.42 -1.60 -13.72
C ALA A 66 -2.40 -3.13 -13.74
N ALA A 67 -3.03 -3.79 -12.76
CA ALA A 67 -3.11 -5.25 -12.72
C ALA A 67 -3.83 -5.83 -13.96
N ARG A 68 -4.87 -5.15 -14.46
CA ARG A 68 -5.63 -5.58 -15.64
C ARG A 68 -4.94 -5.30 -16.98
N GLU A 69 -4.16 -4.23 -17.04
CA GLU A 69 -3.51 -3.76 -18.27
C GLU A 69 -2.04 -4.19 -18.39
N GLY A 70 -1.55 -5.04 -17.47
CA GLY A 70 -0.16 -5.54 -17.49
C GLY A 70 0.87 -4.49 -17.04
N GLY A 71 0.46 -3.57 -16.16
CA GLY A 71 1.34 -2.63 -15.49
C GLY A 71 2.16 -3.28 -14.37
N ARG A 72 3.02 -2.48 -13.75
CA ARG A 72 3.90 -2.91 -12.66
C ARG A 72 4.03 -1.86 -11.56
N VAL A 73 4.73 -2.21 -10.50
CA VAL A 73 5.09 -1.30 -9.42
C VAL A 73 6.61 -1.18 -9.32
N ASP A 74 7.11 0.04 -9.23
CA ASP A 74 8.50 0.32 -8.84
C ASP A 74 8.52 0.79 -7.38
N ILE A 75 9.31 0.14 -6.54
CA ILE A 75 9.35 0.33 -5.09
C ILE A 75 10.66 1.03 -4.68
N LEU A 76 10.56 2.20 -4.06
CA LEU A 76 11.62 2.81 -3.27
C LEU A 76 11.22 2.75 -1.80
N TRP A 77 11.72 1.73 -1.10
CA TRP A 77 11.30 1.43 0.26
C TRP A 77 12.09 2.24 1.29
N ASN A 78 11.44 2.66 2.38
CA ASN A 78 12.12 3.28 3.50
C ASN A 78 12.22 2.30 4.69
N ALA A 79 13.43 1.84 4.98
CA ALA A 79 13.73 0.94 6.08
C ALA A 79 14.02 1.68 7.42
N GLY A 80 14.03 3.02 7.44
CA GLY A 80 14.39 3.78 8.63
C GLY A 80 13.69 5.13 8.78
N GLY A 81 14.05 5.91 9.78
CA GLY A 81 13.31 7.09 10.20
C GLY A 81 11.89 6.74 10.71
N THR A 82 10.94 7.63 10.47
CA THR A 82 9.53 7.35 10.71
C THR A 82 8.99 6.52 9.55
N PRO A 83 8.49 5.29 9.80
CA PRO A 83 8.09 4.44 8.71
C PRO A 83 6.79 4.96 8.05
N SER A 84 6.74 4.90 6.71
CA SER A 84 5.58 5.33 5.92
C SER A 84 4.44 4.34 6.09
N GLU A 85 3.36 4.74 6.77
CA GLU A 85 2.13 3.94 6.89
C GLU A 85 1.49 3.70 5.51
N GLY A 86 1.45 4.72 4.65
CA GLY A 86 0.87 4.61 3.31
C GLY A 86 1.56 3.58 2.44
N SER A 87 2.89 3.58 2.43
CA SER A 87 3.66 2.58 1.69
C SER A 87 3.38 1.14 2.13
N ARG A 88 2.96 0.92 3.39
CA ARG A 88 2.61 -0.41 3.92
C ARG A 88 1.19 -0.82 3.51
N VAL A 89 0.26 0.12 3.49
CA VAL A 89 -1.08 -0.11 2.94
C VAL A 89 -0.99 -0.39 1.44
N ASP A 90 -0.21 0.39 0.69
CA ASP A 90 0.02 0.18 -0.74
C ASP A 90 0.63 -1.19 -1.02
N LEU A 91 1.64 -1.60 -0.23
CA LEU A 91 2.22 -2.93 -0.35
C LEU A 91 1.16 -4.03 -0.22
N GLY A 92 0.24 -3.92 0.73
CA GLY A 92 -0.88 -4.85 0.85
C GLY A 92 -1.77 -4.86 -0.39
N MET A 93 -2.13 -3.69 -0.93
CA MET A 93 -2.96 -3.60 -2.14
C MET A 93 -2.27 -4.26 -3.35
N ILE A 94 -0.96 -4.02 -3.51
CA ILE A 94 -0.13 -4.59 -4.58
C ILE A 94 -0.11 -6.12 -4.51
N LEU A 95 0.09 -6.67 -3.31
CA LEU A 95 0.12 -8.12 -3.10
C LEU A 95 -1.25 -8.76 -3.37
N ALA A 96 -2.34 -8.14 -2.93
CA ALA A 96 -3.70 -8.65 -3.15
C ALA A 96 -4.12 -8.64 -4.63
N LEU A 97 -3.66 -7.62 -5.36
CA LEU A 97 -3.91 -7.46 -6.80
C LEU A 97 -2.93 -8.24 -7.68
N GLU A 98 -1.99 -8.98 -7.07
CA GLU A 98 -1.01 -9.84 -7.76
C GLU A 98 -0.19 -9.07 -8.80
N LEU A 99 0.14 -7.80 -8.49
CA LEU A 99 0.96 -6.95 -9.35
C LEU A 99 2.43 -7.37 -9.32
N ASP A 100 3.05 -7.39 -10.50
CA ASP A 100 4.50 -7.49 -10.61
C ASP A 100 5.15 -6.22 -10.04
N PHE A 101 6.24 -6.39 -9.28
CA PHE A 101 6.96 -5.27 -8.71
C PHE A 101 8.48 -5.44 -8.69
N ASN A 102 9.18 -4.30 -8.71
CA ASN A 102 10.63 -4.20 -8.64
C ASN A 102 11.04 -3.38 -7.41
N LEU A 103 11.94 -3.91 -6.58
CA LEU A 103 12.62 -3.10 -5.56
C LEU A 103 13.76 -2.30 -6.23
N VAL A 104 13.50 -1.02 -6.45
CA VAL A 104 14.45 -0.09 -7.09
C VAL A 104 15.50 0.38 -6.10
N ASN A 105 15.08 0.74 -4.88
CA ASN A 105 16.00 1.17 -3.83
C ASN A 105 15.42 0.88 -2.42
N THR A 106 16.32 0.78 -1.44
CA THR A 106 15.99 0.72 -0.01
C THR A 106 16.73 1.82 0.74
N PHE A 107 16.03 2.83 1.18
CA PHE A 107 16.60 3.89 2.01
C PHE A 107 16.83 3.40 3.44
N ASN A 108 17.92 3.84 4.06
CA ASN A 108 18.28 3.55 5.46
C ASN A 108 18.46 2.05 5.76
N GLU A 109 18.79 1.23 4.76
CA GLU A 109 18.95 -0.22 4.93
C GLU A 109 20.08 -0.60 5.90
N GLU A 110 21.16 0.18 5.91
CA GLU A 110 22.32 -0.05 6.80
C GLU A 110 22.00 0.19 8.28
N THR A 111 21.00 1.03 8.56
CA THR A 111 20.59 1.40 9.93
C THR A 111 19.06 1.49 10.00
N PRO A 112 18.36 0.34 9.89
CA PRO A 112 16.91 0.33 9.85
C PRO A 112 16.33 0.72 11.22
N THR A 113 15.20 1.41 11.20
CA THR A 113 14.46 1.78 12.42
C THR A 113 12.99 1.46 12.27
N GLY A 114 12.35 1.02 13.36
CA GLY A 114 10.98 0.55 13.35
C GLY A 114 10.82 -0.84 12.74
N PRO A 115 9.58 -1.31 12.59
CA PRO A 115 9.29 -2.66 12.09
C PRO A 115 9.62 -2.78 10.59
N GLN A 116 10.11 -3.96 10.18
CA GLN A 116 10.67 -4.24 8.84
C GLN A 116 9.95 -5.37 8.09
N MET A 117 8.76 -5.77 8.55
CA MET A 117 7.97 -6.84 7.96
C MET A 117 7.67 -6.55 6.48
N GLY A 118 7.35 -5.30 6.13
CA GLY A 118 7.08 -4.92 4.73
C GLY A 118 8.29 -5.19 3.82
N LEU A 119 9.50 -4.82 4.25
CA LEU A 119 10.73 -5.09 3.50
C LEU A 119 11.02 -6.60 3.41
N GLN A 120 10.75 -7.36 4.48
CA GLN A 120 10.91 -8.81 4.48
C GLN A 120 9.96 -9.48 3.48
N ILE A 121 8.70 -9.06 3.42
CA ILE A 121 7.72 -9.54 2.43
C ILE A 121 8.18 -9.24 1.00
N ILE A 122 8.65 -8.01 0.73
CA ILE A 122 9.18 -7.62 -0.58
C ILE A 122 10.33 -8.56 -0.99
N LYS A 123 11.33 -8.73 -0.11
CA LYS A 123 12.49 -9.59 -0.37
C LYS A 123 12.09 -11.06 -0.58
N GLU A 124 11.17 -11.57 0.23
CA GLU A 124 10.66 -12.93 0.12
C GLU A 124 9.91 -13.18 -1.20
N ALA A 125 9.05 -12.24 -1.61
CA ALA A 125 8.32 -12.31 -2.87
C ALA A 125 9.26 -12.25 -4.09
N MET A 126 10.29 -11.39 -4.05
CA MET A 126 11.29 -11.31 -5.11
C MET A 126 12.17 -12.57 -5.21
N ALA A 127 12.44 -13.25 -4.09
CA ALA A 127 13.20 -14.50 -4.07
C ALA A 127 12.45 -15.70 -4.66
N LYS A 128 11.11 -15.60 -4.82
CA LYS A 128 10.24 -16.64 -5.39
C LYS A 128 10.40 -18.03 -4.74
N ASN A 129 10.67 -18.07 -3.44
CA ASN A 129 10.88 -19.32 -2.69
C ASN A 129 9.97 -19.39 -1.45
N LEU A 130 8.69 -19.69 -1.69
CA LEU A 130 7.66 -19.70 -0.65
C LEU A 130 7.97 -20.63 0.54
N ALA A 131 8.73 -21.72 0.32
CA ALA A 131 9.09 -22.67 1.37
C ALA A 131 9.89 -22.01 2.51
N ASN A 132 10.69 -21.01 2.18
CA ASN A 132 11.52 -20.26 3.13
C ASN A 132 11.01 -18.83 3.36
N SER A 133 9.76 -18.55 3.04
CA SER A 133 9.15 -17.22 3.12
C SER A 133 7.98 -17.22 4.13
N PRO A 134 8.26 -17.15 5.46
CA PRO A 134 7.21 -17.13 6.47
C PRO A 134 6.25 -15.94 6.33
N HIS A 135 6.74 -14.74 6.01
CA HIS A 135 5.89 -13.56 5.91
C HIS A 135 5.03 -13.59 4.65
N LEU A 136 5.59 -14.05 3.52
CA LEU A 136 4.80 -14.24 2.30
C LEU A 136 3.75 -15.34 2.46
N ARG A 137 4.05 -16.42 3.21
CA ARG A 137 3.05 -17.45 3.54
C ARG A 137 1.89 -16.88 4.35
N GLU A 138 2.18 -16.02 5.32
CA GLU A 138 1.14 -15.34 6.10
C GLU A 138 0.25 -14.48 5.20
N VAL A 139 0.84 -13.72 4.25
CA VAL A 139 0.10 -12.95 3.24
C VAL A 139 -0.81 -13.86 2.41
N VAL A 140 -0.29 -14.96 1.88
CA VAL A 140 -1.07 -15.90 1.05
C VAL A 140 -2.23 -16.50 1.84
N PHE A 141 -1.98 -16.97 3.07
CA PHE A 141 -3.01 -17.52 3.95
C PHE A 141 -4.11 -16.49 4.22
N THR A 142 -3.71 -15.27 4.58
CA THR A 142 -4.61 -14.16 4.87
C THR A 142 -5.49 -13.80 3.66
N LEU A 143 -4.92 -13.77 2.46
CA LEU A 143 -5.67 -13.52 1.23
C LEU A 143 -6.73 -14.59 0.98
N GLU A 144 -6.43 -15.87 1.26
CA GLU A 144 -7.44 -16.93 1.14
C GLU A 144 -8.61 -16.74 2.12
N GLU A 145 -8.33 -16.31 3.36
CA GLU A 145 -9.37 -16.04 4.35
C GLU A 145 -10.24 -14.84 3.94
N ILE A 146 -9.62 -13.74 3.50
CA ILE A 146 -10.35 -12.56 3.02
C ILE A 146 -11.26 -12.93 1.84
N ARG A 147 -10.74 -13.67 0.85
CA ARG A 147 -11.48 -14.07 -0.36
C ARG A 147 -12.68 -14.99 -0.08
N ARG A 148 -12.70 -15.68 1.08
CA ARG A 148 -13.81 -16.52 1.54
C ARG A 148 -14.80 -15.77 2.44
N SER A 149 -14.49 -14.53 2.81
CA SER A 149 -15.27 -13.73 3.74
C SER A 149 -16.23 -12.82 2.98
N SER A 150 -17.42 -12.60 3.55
CA SER A 150 -18.36 -11.54 3.09
C SER A 150 -18.14 -10.22 3.80
N GLU A 151 -17.46 -10.25 4.94
CA GLU A 151 -17.19 -9.11 5.80
C GLU A 151 -15.85 -9.32 6.51
N VAL A 152 -15.03 -8.26 6.59
CA VAL A 152 -13.76 -8.23 7.30
C VAL A 152 -13.76 -7.10 8.32
N ILE A 153 -13.26 -7.39 9.52
CA ILE A 153 -13.12 -6.45 10.62
C ILE A 153 -11.66 -6.00 10.69
N ILE A 154 -11.43 -4.69 10.67
CA ILE A 154 -10.11 -4.07 10.78
C ILE A 154 -9.94 -3.51 12.20
N ASP A 155 -9.17 -4.18 13.04
CA ASP A 155 -8.67 -3.60 14.28
C ASP A 155 -7.52 -2.63 13.94
N TRP A 156 -7.48 -1.48 14.62
CA TRP A 156 -6.52 -0.41 14.29
C TRP A 156 -5.88 0.20 15.52
N ASP A 157 -4.54 0.27 15.52
CA ASP A 157 -3.75 1.06 16.44
C ASP A 157 -3.28 2.35 15.76
N ILE A 158 -3.52 3.49 16.40
CA ILE A 158 -3.10 4.81 15.88
C ILE A 158 -1.59 4.88 15.69
N GLU A 159 -0.82 4.24 16.58
CA GLU A 159 0.63 4.26 16.50
C GLU A 159 1.14 3.06 15.69
N MET A 160 2.33 3.20 15.10
CA MET A 160 3.01 2.10 14.42
C MET A 160 4.40 1.92 15.03
N THR A 161 4.42 1.28 16.20
CA THR A 161 5.64 1.08 17.00
C THR A 161 6.24 -0.31 16.83
N GLY A 162 5.42 -1.31 16.47
CA GLY A 162 5.81 -2.71 16.38
C GLY A 162 5.34 -3.43 15.12
N ILE A 163 5.69 -4.71 15.05
CA ILE A 163 5.38 -5.59 13.92
C ILE A 163 3.88 -5.77 13.76
N ASP A 164 3.13 -5.92 14.86
CA ASP A 164 1.68 -6.10 14.82
C ASP A 164 0.99 -4.88 14.18
N GLN A 165 1.43 -3.67 14.51
CA GLN A 165 0.89 -2.45 13.91
C GLN A 165 1.30 -2.27 12.44
N GLU A 166 2.51 -2.67 12.06
CA GLU A 166 2.90 -2.70 10.64
C GLU A 166 2.04 -3.70 9.87
N TRP A 167 1.78 -4.88 10.44
CA TRP A 167 0.88 -5.86 9.87
C TRP A 167 -0.54 -5.31 9.70
N GLN A 168 -1.08 -4.53 10.64
CA GLN A 168 -2.39 -3.88 10.48
C GLN A 168 -2.46 -3.00 9.21
N ARG A 169 -1.40 -2.27 8.87
CA ARG A 169 -1.34 -1.44 7.65
C ARG A 169 -1.34 -2.31 6.41
N ILE A 170 -0.48 -3.34 6.39
CA ILE A 170 -0.41 -4.30 5.28
C ILE A 170 -1.75 -5.03 5.12
N TYR A 171 -2.34 -5.49 6.21
CA TYR A 171 -3.64 -6.16 6.25
C TYR A 171 -4.76 -5.30 5.68
N LEU A 172 -4.85 -4.02 6.09
CA LEU A 172 -5.79 -3.09 5.48
C LEU A 172 -5.58 -3.02 3.95
N GLY A 173 -4.34 -2.92 3.49
CA GLY A 173 -4.01 -2.98 2.07
C GLY A 173 -4.50 -4.25 1.37
N LEU A 174 -4.27 -5.43 1.97
CA LEU A 174 -4.73 -6.70 1.42
C LEU A 174 -6.26 -6.73 1.27
N VAL A 175 -6.97 -6.25 2.29
CA VAL A 175 -8.45 -6.18 2.28
C VAL A 175 -8.95 -5.19 1.21
N LEU A 176 -8.31 -4.03 1.08
CA LEU A 176 -8.64 -3.04 0.03
C LEU A 176 -8.45 -3.62 -1.38
N GLY A 177 -7.34 -4.31 -1.63
CA GLY A 177 -7.09 -4.97 -2.90
C GLY A 177 -8.11 -6.06 -3.22
N CYS A 178 -8.46 -6.91 -2.23
CA CYS A 178 -9.54 -7.89 -2.39
C CYS A 178 -10.90 -7.23 -2.63
N MET A 179 -11.21 -6.14 -1.94
CA MET A 179 -12.47 -5.40 -2.13
C MET A 179 -12.62 -4.86 -3.56
N ALA A 180 -11.53 -4.42 -4.21
CA ALA A 180 -11.57 -4.00 -5.61
C ALA A 180 -11.92 -5.17 -6.57
N GLN A 181 -11.52 -6.39 -6.23
CA GLN A 181 -11.83 -7.61 -6.99
C GLN A 181 -13.19 -8.23 -6.60
N MET A 182 -13.69 -7.91 -5.40
CA MET A 182 -14.89 -8.48 -4.79
C MET A 182 -15.81 -7.36 -4.27
N PRO A 183 -16.66 -6.77 -5.13
CA PRO A 183 -17.47 -5.59 -4.78
C PRO A 183 -18.45 -5.79 -3.60
N ASN A 184 -18.73 -7.04 -3.23
CA ASN A 184 -19.62 -7.38 -2.11
C ASN A 184 -18.89 -7.54 -0.76
N LEU A 185 -17.55 -7.47 -0.74
CA LEU A 185 -16.77 -7.57 0.48
C LEU A 185 -17.00 -6.31 1.34
N LYS A 186 -17.53 -6.51 2.54
CA LYS A 186 -17.74 -5.42 3.50
C LYS A 186 -16.51 -5.24 4.38
N ILE A 187 -16.14 -3.99 4.65
CA ILE A 187 -15.09 -3.64 5.60
C ILE A 187 -15.73 -2.91 6.77
N LYS A 188 -15.37 -3.28 8.00
CA LYS A 188 -15.79 -2.58 9.22
C LYS A 188 -14.62 -2.23 10.10
N LEU A 189 -14.73 -1.11 10.81
CA LEU A 189 -13.80 -0.80 11.88
C LEU A 189 -14.10 -1.66 13.12
N GLY A 190 -13.09 -2.36 13.61
CA GLY A 190 -13.12 -3.12 14.84
C GLY A 190 -12.69 -2.28 16.05
N LYS A 191 -11.81 -2.86 16.86
CA LYS A 191 -11.23 -2.20 18.03
C LYS A 191 -10.26 -1.11 17.59
N LEU A 192 -10.41 0.07 18.21
CA LEU A 192 -9.49 1.18 18.06
C LEU A 192 -8.62 1.32 19.31
N TYR A 193 -7.31 1.31 19.12
CA TYR A 193 -6.32 1.59 20.14
C TYR A 193 -5.72 2.98 19.90
N GLY A 194 -5.90 3.89 20.87
CA GLY A 194 -5.51 5.30 20.75
C GLY A 194 -6.67 6.24 20.40
N ILE A 195 -6.34 7.48 20.03
CA ILE A 195 -7.31 8.54 19.70
C ILE A 195 -7.12 8.96 18.25
N ASP A 196 -8.19 8.85 17.46
CA ASP A 196 -8.23 9.32 16.05
C ASP A 196 -7.98 10.83 15.99
N PRO A 197 -6.94 11.30 15.27
CA PRO A 197 -6.66 12.73 15.17
C PRO A 197 -7.75 13.45 14.37
N VAL A 198 -8.45 14.37 15.04
CA VAL A 198 -9.56 15.13 14.46
C VAL A 198 -9.12 15.94 13.24
N ASP A 199 -7.95 16.58 13.30
CA ASP A 199 -7.51 17.56 12.30
C ASP A 199 -6.56 16.99 11.23
N LYS A 200 -6.43 15.66 11.15
CA LYS A 200 -5.54 15.01 10.18
C LYS A 200 -6.25 13.85 9.47
N LYS A 201 -5.82 13.57 8.24
CA LYS A 201 -6.21 12.35 7.52
C LYS A 201 -5.78 11.13 8.33
N SER A 202 -6.60 10.08 8.37
CA SER A 202 -6.30 8.85 9.10
C SER A 202 -6.98 7.66 8.45
N TYR A 203 -6.38 6.47 8.56
CA TYR A 203 -6.99 5.25 8.04
C TYR A 203 -8.29 4.87 8.75
N ILE A 204 -8.52 5.36 9.97
CA ILE A 204 -9.82 5.20 10.65
C ILE A 204 -10.92 5.94 9.89
N LYS A 205 -10.65 7.17 9.45
CA LYS A 205 -11.60 7.93 8.62
C LYS A 205 -11.82 7.24 7.28
N VAL A 206 -10.77 6.70 6.67
CA VAL A 206 -10.88 5.89 5.44
C VAL A 206 -11.79 4.67 5.64
N ILE A 207 -11.55 3.86 6.67
CA ILE A 207 -12.34 2.66 6.96
C ILE A 207 -13.80 3.02 7.23
N LYS A 208 -14.06 4.07 8.02
CA LYS A 208 -15.42 4.55 8.30
C LYS A 208 -16.15 5.01 7.05
N GLU A 209 -15.47 5.69 6.13
CA GLU A 209 -16.08 6.14 4.87
C GLU A 209 -16.40 4.95 3.95
N ILE A 210 -15.52 3.95 3.88
CA ILE A 210 -15.80 2.69 3.16
C ILE A 210 -17.03 1.98 3.76
N GLU A 211 -17.08 1.84 5.09
CA GLU A 211 -18.18 1.19 5.80
C GLU A 211 -19.52 1.88 5.52
N LYS A 212 -19.54 3.22 5.58
CA LYS A 212 -20.72 4.05 5.30
C LYS A 212 -21.22 3.91 3.87
N ASN A 213 -20.31 3.79 2.90
CA ASN A 213 -20.64 3.67 1.48
C ASN A 213 -21.01 2.24 1.05
N GLY A 214 -20.90 1.26 1.95
CA GLY A 214 -21.26 -0.13 1.69
C GLY A 214 -20.28 -0.88 0.78
N GLY A 215 -19.03 -0.41 0.69
CA GLY A 215 -18.00 -0.91 -0.23
C GLY A 215 -17.63 0.12 -1.31
N VAL A 216 -16.77 -0.27 -2.26
CA VAL A 216 -16.45 0.59 -3.43
C VAL A 216 -17.49 0.35 -4.51
N SER A 217 -18.31 1.35 -4.81
CA SER A 217 -19.26 1.30 -5.93
C SER A 217 -18.47 1.26 -7.24
N SER A 218 -18.37 0.06 -7.84
CA SER A 218 -17.77 -0.26 -9.16
C SER A 218 -16.62 0.67 -9.61
N VAL A 219 -15.39 0.27 -9.30
CA VAL A 219 -14.15 0.81 -9.92
C VAL A 219 -13.89 0.16 -11.28
#